data_AF-A0A1R3KFK7-F1
#
_entry.id   AF-A0A1R3KFK7-F1
#
_cell.length_a   1.000
_cell.length_b   1.000
_cell.length_c   1.000
_cell.angle_alpha   90.00
_cell.angle_beta   90.00
_cell.angle_gamma   90.00
#
_symmetry.space_group_name_H-M   'P 1'
#
loop_
_entity.id
_entity.type
_entity.pdbx_description
1 polymer ?
#
loop_
_entity_poly.entity_id
_entity_poly.type
_entity_poly.pdbx_seq_one_letter_code
_entity_poly.pdbx_strand_id
1 'polypeptide(L)'
;MSLPHSLFTCESLTSLKLTFTQSKTPEIEFPTSVWLPSLKTLRIENSHNAEKILPGCPVLEEFHFKLGSYSYNCRNISIANASLQRLIVKGFMQDNYSASFLVINCPNLRSLKISWHNGDIKVCELYSLVKADIAIDCRDHWWETLRGRRNPRILELLESIRHVKSLELSRSTLEGIHFDPYREHKEMKSNTEADELAKSGIEKATPWNTNFE
;
A
#
# COMPACT_ATOMS: atom_id res chain seq x y z
N MET A 1 -15.24 -16.55 -9.76
CA MET A 1 -16.17 -16.34 -10.89
C MET A 1 -15.39 -16.58 -12.17
N SER A 2 -15.92 -17.37 -13.10
CA SER A 2 -15.26 -17.61 -14.38
C SER A 2 -15.87 -16.71 -15.44
N LEU A 3 -15.02 -15.89 -16.07
CA LEU A 3 -15.38 -15.08 -17.24
C LEU A 3 -15.07 -15.88 -18.52
N PRO A 4 -15.79 -15.64 -19.63
CA PRO A 4 -15.55 -16.35 -20.88
C PRO A 4 -14.09 -16.18 -21.34
N HIS A 5 -13.46 -17.29 -21.75
CA HIS A 5 -12.07 -17.25 -22.23
C HIS A 5 -11.88 -16.30 -23.42
N SER A 6 -12.90 -16.20 -24.29
CA SER A 6 -12.93 -15.28 -25.43
C SER A 6 -12.77 -13.81 -25.05
N LEU A 7 -13.12 -13.41 -23.82
CA LEU A 7 -12.89 -12.04 -23.33
C LEU A 7 -11.38 -11.74 -23.19
N PHE A 8 -10.58 -12.75 -22.83
CA PHE A 8 -9.15 -12.63 -22.58
C PHE A 8 -8.28 -12.95 -23.81
N THR A 9 -8.90 -13.28 -24.93
CA THR A 9 -8.24 -13.49 -26.23
C THR A 9 -8.77 -12.53 -27.31
N CYS A 10 -9.56 -11.52 -26.91
CA CYS A 10 -10.18 -10.58 -27.83
C CYS A 10 -9.14 -9.60 -28.39
N GLU A 11 -8.78 -9.79 -29.67
CA GLU A 11 -7.74 -9.00 -30.33
C GLU A 11 -8.11 -7.54 -30.57
N SER A 12 -9.40 -7.22 -30.66
CA SER A 12 -9.88 -5.85 -30.88
C SER A 12 -10.14 -5.08 -29.59
N LEU A 13 -10.07 -5.73 -28.42
CA LEU A 13 -10.40 -5.10 -27.14
C LEU A 13 -9.33 -4.09 -26.74
N THR A 14 -9.70 -2.82 -26.68
CA THR A 14 -8.78 -1.71 -26.33
C THR A 14 -8.89 -1.27 -24.88
N SER A 15 -10.02 -1.50 -24.23
CA SER A 15 -10.28 -1.15 -22.84
C SER A 15 -11.07 -2.24 -22.14
N LEU A 16 -10.57 -2.73 -21.01
CA LEU A 16 -11.23 -3.71 -20.16
C LEU A 16 -11.36 -3.16 -18.74
N LYS A 17 -12.58 -3.12 -18.22
CA LYS A 17 -12.86 -2.65 -16.85
C LYS A 17 -13.68 -3.73 -16.13
N LEU A 18 -13.09 -4.31 -15.12
CA LEU A 18 -13.71 -5.31 -14.25
C LEU A 18 -13.84 -4.70 -12.85
N THR A 19 -15.03 -4.19 -12.53
CA THR A 19 -15.33 -3.52 -11.27
C THR A 19 -16.44 -4.26 -10.53
N PHE A 20 -16.26 -4.52 -9.24
CA PHE A 20 -17.26 -5.22 -8.43
C PHE A 20 -17.78 -4.31 -7.32
N THR A 21 -19.10 -4.30 -7.16
CA THR A 21 -19.81 -3.44 -6.20
C THR A 21 -20.01 -4.09 -4.84
N GLN A 22 -19.91 -5.42 -4.74
CA GLN A 22 -20.20 -6.13 -3.50
C GLN A 22 -18.91 -6.64 -2.85
N SER A 23 -18.86 -6.53 -1.52
CA SER A 23 -17.70 -6.94 -0.73
C SER A 23 -17.49 -8.47 -0.77
N LYS A 24 -18.55 -9.27 -0.98
CA LYS A 24 -18.52 -10.74 -1.04
C LYS A 24 -18.49 -11.31 -2.47
N THR A 25 -17.99 -10.59 -3.48
CA THR A 25 -17.92 -11.16 -4.83
C THR A 25 -16.82 -12.22 -4.92
N PRO A 26 -17.11 -13.39 -5.52
CA PRO A 26 -16.08 -14.39 -5.79
C PRO A 26 -15.03 -13.81 -6.72
N GLU A 27 -13.78 -14.11 -6.40
CA GLU A 27 -12.61 -13.64 -7.12
C GLU A 27 -12.63 -13.93 -8.62
N ILE A 28 -12.00 -13.07 -9.42
CA ILE A 28 -11.73 -13.36 -10.83
C ILE A 28 -10.61 -14.39 -10.91
N GLU A 29 -10.93 -15.51 -11.55
CA GLU A 29 -9.92 -16.45 -12.02
C GLU A 29 -9.52 -16.07 -13.45
N PHE A 30 -8.26 -15.68 -13.63
CA PHE A 30 -7.72 -15.43 -14.96
C PHE A 30 -7.35 -16.76 -15.62
N PRO A 31 -7.64 -16.92 -16.93
CA PRO A 31 -7.22 -18.08 -17.68
C PRO A 31 -5.69 -18.13 -17.80
N THR A 32 -5.15 -19.33 -18.01
CA THR A 32 -3.69 -19.54 -18.15
C THR A 32 -3.10 -18.89 -19.39
N SER A 33 -3.93 -18.71 -20.43
CA SER A 33 -3.55 -18.07 -21.69
C SER A 33 -4.38 -16.81 -21.89
N VAL A 34 -3.73 -15.66 -21.83
CA VAL A 34 -4.27 -14.32 -22.07
C VAL A 34 -3.54 -13.74 -23.26
N TRP A 35 -4.29 -13.21 -24.22
CA TRP A 35 -3.75 -12.48 -25.35
C TRP A 35 -4.67 -11.33 -25.73
N LEU A 36 -4.28 -10.12 -25.33
CA LEU A 36 -5.04 -8.89 -25.52
C LEU A 36 -4.16 -7.86 -26.24
N PRO A 37 -3.82 -8.11 -27.53
CA PRO A 37 -2.78 -7.38 -28.25
C PRO A 37 -3.09 -5.90 -28.49
N SER A 38 -4.37 -5.51 -28.47
CA SER A 38 -4.80 -4.12 -28.66
C SER A 38 -5.16 -3.40 -27.36
N LEU A 39 -5.02 -4.06 -26.21
CA LEU A 39 -5.50 -3.52 -24.93
C LEU A 39 -4.58 -2.41 -24.43
N LYS A 40 -5.13 -1.20 -24.35
CA LYS A 40 -4.44 0.02 -23.89
C LYS A 40 -4.77 0.37 -22.46
N THR A 41 -5.98 0.05 -21.99
CA THR A 41 -6.44 0.39 -20.65
C THR A 41 -7.03 -0.82 -19.96
N LEU A 42 -6.54 -1.11 -18.76
CA LEU A 42 -7.03 -2.20 -17.94
C LEU A 42 -7.35 -1.69 -16.54
N ARG A 43 -8.57 -1.96 -16.07
CA ARG A 43 -8.97 -1.76 -14.68
C ARG A 43 -9.48 -3.07 -14.10
N ILE A 44 -8.88 -3.49 -13.00
CA ILE A 44 -9.30 -4.66 -12.25
C ILE A 44 -9.44 -4.25 -10.78
N GLU A 45 -10.63 -4.46 -10.23
CA GLU A 45 -10.89 -4.33 -8.80
C GLU A 45 -11.15 -5.69 -8.17
N ASN A 46 -10.80 -5.83 -6.89
CA ASN A 46 -11.07 -6.99 -6.06
C ASN A 46 -10.44 -8.31 -6.56
N SER A 47 -9.16 -8.27 -6.96
CA SER A 47 -8.39 -9.46 -7.36
C SER A 47 -7.04 -9.50 -6.64
N HIS A 48 -6.53 -10.70 -6.31
CA HIS A 48 -5.18 -10.89 -5.76
C HIS A 48 -4.08 -11.14 -6.78
N ASN A 49 -4.45 -11.38 -8.04
CA ASN A 49 -3.55 -11.89 -9.09
C ASN A 49 -3.76 -11.20 -10.44
N ALA A 50 -4.28 -9.97 -10.42
CA ALA A 50 -4.54 -9.18 -11.61
C ALA A 50 -3.29 -8.95 -12.45
N GLU A 51 -2.10 -8.98 -11.84
CA GLU A 51 -0.82 -8.84 -12.53
C GLU A 51 -0.55 -9.98 -13.53
N LYS A 52 -1.19 -11.15 -13.37
CA LYS A 52 -1.01 -12.31 -14.26
C LYS A 52 -1.49 -12.06 -15.69
N ILE A 53 -2.37 -11.07 -15.91
CA ILE A 53 -2.86 -10.71 -17.24
C ILE A 53 -1.85 -9.85 -18.03
N LEU A 54 -0.92 -9.18 -17.33
CA LEU A 54 -0.03 -8.17 -17.91
C LEU A 54 0.89 -8.71 -19.02
N PRO A 55 1.46 -9.93 -18.92
CA PRO A 55 2.28 -10.49 -20.00
C PRO A 55 1.53 -10.66 -21.33
N GLY A 56 0.20 -10.81 -21.29
CA GLY A 56 -0.66 -10.92 -22.48
C GLY A 56 -1.09 -9.57 -23.07
N CYS A 57 -0.66 -8.44 -22.50
CA CYS A 57 -1.09 -7.10 -22.87
C CYS A 57 0.11 -6.24 -23.34
N PRO A 58 0.64 -6.45 -24.55
CA PRO A 58 1.92 -5.87 -25.00
C PRO A 58 1.88 -4.36 -25.30
N VAL A 59 0.69 -3.76 -25.45
CA VAL A 59 0.50 -2.32 -25.74
C VAL A 59 -0.20 -1.59 -24.60
N LEU A 60 -0.26 -2.20 -23.41
CA LEU A 60 -0.97 -1.64 -22.26
C LEU A 60 -0.32 -0.33 -21.81
N GLU A 61 -1.07 0.77 -21.86
CA GLU A 61 -0.61 2.11 -21.49
C GLU A 61 -1.04 2.48 -20.06
N GLU A 62 -2.20 2.02 -19.61
CA GLU A 62 -2.80 2.36 -18.31
C GLU A 62 -3.33 1.14 -17.57
N PHE A 63 -2.90 0.96 -16.32
CA PHE A 63 -3.32 -0.14 -15.46
C PHE A 63 -3.79 0.37 -14.10
N HIS A 64 -5.05 0.05 -13.77
CA HIS A 64 -5.67 0.33 -12.49
C HIS A 64 -5.91 -0.98 -11.75
N PHE A 65 -5.21 -1.15 -10.64
CA PHE A 65 -5.30 -2.33 -9.81
C PHE A 65 -5.80 -1.96 -8.42
N LYS A 66 -6.90 -2.57 -8.00
CA LYS A 66 -7.41 -2.44 -6.64
C LYS A 66 -7.56 -3.81 -6.01
N LEU A 67 -6.88 -4.00 -4.90
CA LEU A 67 -6.90 -5.21 -4.09
C LEU A 67 -8.23 -5.33 -3.35
N GLY A 68 -8.75 -6.55 -3.27
CA GLY A 68 -10.00 -6.82 -2.55
C GLY A 68 -9.78 -6.84 -1.04
N SER A 69 -10.78 -6.37 -0.27
CA SER A 69 -10.70 -6.28 1.20
C SER A 69 -10.59 -7.62 1.93
N TYR A 70 -10.80 -8.75 1.24
CA TYR A 70 -10.78 -10.11 1.80
C TYR A 70 -9.70 -11.00 1.17
N SER A 71 -8.65 -10.42 0.60
CA SER A 71 -7.59 -11.21 -0.01
C SER A 71 -6.60 -11.71 1.06
N TYR A 72 -7.00 -12.75 1.79
CA TYR A 72 -6.25 -13.35 2.91
C TYR A 72 -4.91 -14.03 2.50
N ASN A 73 -4.58 -14.09 1.21
CA ASN A 73 -3.45 -14.85 0.67
C ASN A 73 -2.51 -14.05 -0.26
N CYS A 74 -2.65 -12.73 -0.36
CA CYS A 74 -1.73 -11.91 -1.16
C CYS A 74 -0.38 -11.75 -0.47
N ARG A 75 0.58 -12.61 -0.81
CA ARG A 75 1.94 -12.49 -0.25
C ARG A 75 2.85 -11.61 -1.09
N ASN A 76 2.73 -11.64 -2.42
CA ASN A 76 3.60 -10.86 -3.31
C ASN A 76 2.87 -10.46 -4.59
N ILE A 77 2.81 -9.17 -4.88
CA ILE A 77 2.28 -8.62 -6.13
C ILE A 77 3.46 -8.05 -6.91
N SER A 78 3.67 -8.54 -8.14
CA SER A 78 4.74 -8.07 -9.02
C SER A 78 4.14 -7.51 -10.30
N ILE A 79 4.21 -6.20 -10.46
CA ILE A 79 3.71 -5.49 -11.63
C ILE A 79 4.89 -5.19 -12.53
N ALA A 80 4.96 -5.90 -13.66
CA ALA A 80 5.97 -5.68 -14.67
C ALA A 80 5.35 -5.63 -16.07
N ASN A 81 5.55 -4.51 -16.76
CA ASN A 81 5.08 -4.31 -18.13
C ASN A 81 5.84 -3.12 -18.74
N ALA A 82 6.46 -3.33 -19.91
CA ALA A 82 7.31 -2.33 -20.56
C ALA A 82 6.52 -1.28 -21.35
N SER A 83 5.27 -1.54 -21.78
CA SER A 83 4.44 -0.52 -22.45
C SER A 83 3.74 0.42 -21.47
N LEU A 84 3.68 0.05 -20.19
CA LEU A 84 2.89 0.75 -19.19
C LEU A 84 3.43 2.15 -18.90
N GLN A 85 2.55 3.15 -19.02
CA GLN A 85 2.87 4.57 -18.80
C GLN A 85 2.19 5.12 -17.54
N ARG A 86 1.03 4.58 -17.17
CA ARG A 86 0.24 5.02 -16.01
C ARG A 86 -0.16 3.82 -15.15
N LEU A 87 0.16 3.88 -13.87
CA LEU A 87 -0.15 2.85 -12.89
C LEU A 87 -0.87 3.46 -11.69
N ILE A 88 -2.03 2.91 -11.36
CA ILE A 88 -2.76 3.21 -10.12
C ILE A 88 -2.93 1.92 -9.34
N VAL A 89 -2.34 1.85 -8.15
CA VAL A 89 -2.45 0.70 -7.25
C VAL A 89 -3.14 1.13 -5.97
N LYS A 90 -4.17 0.39 -5.56
CA LYS A 90 -4.87 0.56 -4.29
C LYS A 90 -4.92 -0.75 -3.54
N GLY A 91 -4.25 -0.84 -2.41
CA GLY A 91 -4.21 -2.03 -1.55
C GLY A 91 -4.68 -1.72 -0.14
N PHE A 92 -5.66 -2.49 0.35
CA PHE A 92 -6.10 -2.47 1.74
C PHE A 92 -6.00 -3.90 2.27
N MET A 93 -4.96 -4.18 3.06
CA MET A 93 -4.76 -5.48 3.72
C MET A 93 -5.25 -5.42 5.15
N GLN A 94 -6.14 -6.33 5.53
CA GLN A 94 -6.70 -6.39 6.88
C GLN A 94 -5.84 -7.23 7.86
N ASP A 95 -4.89 -8.04 7.37
CA ASP A 95 -4.18 -9.02 8.19
C ASP A 95 -2.73 -8.62 8.56
N ASN A 96 -2.45 -8.70 9.86
CA ASN A 96 -1.17 -8.38 10.55
C ASN A 96 -0.14 -9.52 10.56
N TYR A 97 -0.20 -10.48 9.62
CA TYR A 97 0.56 -11.74 9.77
C TYR A 97 1.47 -12.11 8.60
N SER A 98 1.39 -11.44 7.45
CA SER A 98 2.27 -11.73 6.32
C SER A 98 2.87 -10.44 5.76
N ALA A 99 4.20 -10.43 5.56
CA ALA A 99 4.87 -9.36 4.84
C ALA A 99 4.40 -9.39 3.37
N SER A 100 3.42 -8.55 3.04
CA SER A 100 3.01 -8.34 1.65
C SER A 100 4.02 -7.45 0.96
N PHE A 101 4.54 -7.88 -0.19
CA PHE A 101 5.43 -7.06 -1.00
C PHE A 101 4.75 -6.62 -2.30
N LEU A 102 4.78 -5.32 -2.57
CA LEU A 102 4.45 -4.78 -3.89
C LEU A 102 5.76 -4.46 -4.62
N VAL A 103 6.02 -5.17 -5.72
CA VAL A 103 7.16 -4.92 -6.61
C VAL A 103 6.65 -4.27 -7.88
N ILE A 104 7.21 -3.12 -8.24
CA ILE A 104 6.86 -2.40 -9.48
C ILE A 104 8.12 -2.31 -10.34
N ASN A 105 8.06 -2.89 -11.54
CA ASN A 105 9.12 -2.87 -12.54
C ASN A 105 8.55 -2.48 -13.91
N CYS A 106 8.41 -1.18 -14.14
CA CYS A 106 7.83 -0.62 -15.37
C CYS A 106 8.75 0.48 -15.91
N PRO A 107 9.73 0.16 -16.78
CA PRO A 107 10.79 1.10 -17.15
C PRO A 107 10.30 2.36 -17.87
N ASN A 108 9.16 2.28 -18.56
CA ASN A 108 8.54 3.40 -19.28
C ASN A 108 7.42 4.10 -18.50
N LEU A 109 7.26 3.79 -17.21
CA LEU A 109 6.20 4.37 -16.39
C LEU A 109 6.45 5.87 -16.19
N ARG A 110 5.43 6.69 -16.47
CA ARG A 110 5.49 8.16 -16.35
C ARG A 110 4.69 8.70 -15.17
N SER A 111 3.62 8.01 -14.79
CA SER A 111 2.75 8.37 -13.67
C SER A 111 2.50 7.17 -12.77
N LEU A 112 2.75 7.36 -11.48
CA LEU A 112 2.52 6.36 -10.45
C LEU A 112 1.61 6.93 -9.37
N LYS A 113 0.54 6.21 -9.05
CA LYS A 113 -0.30 6.50 -7.88
C LYS A 113 -0.42 5.25 -7.02
N ILE A 114 -0.03 5.34 -5.76
CA ILE A 114 -0.07 4.24 -4.80
C ILE A 114 -0.92 4.68 -3.61
N SER A 115 -1.91 3.88 -3.26
CA SER A 115 -2.60 3.94 -1.97
C SER A 115 -2.47 2.58 -1.30
N TRP A 116 -1.67 2.46 -0.25
CA TRP A 116 -1.26 1.16 0.28
C TRP A 116 -1.30 1.14 1.80
N HIS A 117 -2.01 0.16 2.35
CA HIS A 117 -2.12 -0.09 3.79
C HIS A 117 -1.38 -1.39 4.10
N ASN A 118 -0.32 -1.29 4.91
CA ASN A 118 0.52 -2.39 5.37
C ASN A 118 1.38 -3.10 4.27
N GLY A 119 2.61 -3.48 4.61
CA GLY A 119 3.55 -4.15 3.71
C GLY A 119 4.61 -3.24 3.08
N ASP A 120 5.63 -3.87 2.49
CA ASP A 120 6.76 -3.19 1.89
C ASP A 120 6.53 -2.95 0.39
N ILE A 121 6.94 -1.78 -0.09
CA ILE A 121 6.89 -1.42 -1.50
C ILE A 121 8.31 -1.34 -2.03
N LYS A 122 8.60 -2.12 -3.06
CA LYS A 122 9.85 -2.04 -3.80
C LYS A 122 9.57 -1.53 -5.21
N VAL A 123 10.22 -0.44 -5.54
CA VAL A 123 10.18 0.15 -6.86
C VAL A 123 11.53 -0.10 -7.55
N CYS A 124 11.49 -0.66 -8.74
CA CYS A 124 12.66 -0.99 -9.54
C CYS A 124 12.66 -0.19 -10.84
N GLU A 125 13.79 0.44 -11.16
CA GLU A 125 14.12 0.93 -12.52
C GLU A 125 13.08 1.87 -13.15
N LEU A 126 12.42 2.72 -12.35
CA LEU A 126 11.42 3.68 -12.85
C LEU A 126 12.04 4.98 -13.39
N TYR A 127 13.10 4.91 -14.21
CA TYR A 127 13.84 6.09 -14.67
C TYR A 127 13.01 7.09 -15.49
N SER A 128 11.90 6.63 -16.08
CA SER A 128 10.99 7.46 -16.88
C SER A 128 9.93 8.19 -16.04
N LEU A 129 9.92 7.99 -14.72
CA LEU A 129 8.84 8.47 -13.86
C LEU A 129 8.89 9.99 -13.73
N VAL A 130 7.76 10.63 -14.03
CA VAL A 130 7.62 12.10 -13.99
C VAL A 130 6.79 12.53 -12.79
N LYS A 131 5.71 11.80 -12.50
CA LYS A 131 4.77 12.10 -11.42
C LYS A 131 4.57 10.90 -10.51
N ALA A 132 4.64 11.14 -9.20
CA ALA A 132 4.31 10.17 -8.16
C ALA A 132 3.31 10.76 -7.16
N ASP A 133 2.30 9.98 -6.81
CA ASP A 133 1.32 10.24 -5.75
C ASP A 133 1.34 9.03 -4.80
N ILE A 134 1.88 9.23 -3.60
CA ILE A 134 2.16 8.17 -2.64
C ILE A 134 1.34 8.40 -1.38
N ALA A 135 0.43 7.47 -1.12
CA ALA A 135 -0.42 7.43 0.07
C ALA A 135 -0.26 6.08 0.79
N ILE A 136 0.79 5.97 1.60
CA ILE A 136 1.04 4.86 2.51
C ILE A 136 0.44 5.20 3.87
N ASP A 137 -0.39 4.32 4.40
CA ASP A 137 -0.94 4.43 5.76
C ASP A 137 -0.14 3.54 6.71
N CYS A 138 0.44 4.15 7.74
CA CYS A 138 1.33 3.50 8.69
C CYS A 138 0.69 3.28 10.07
N ARG A 139 -0.58 3.67 10.26
CA ARG A 139 -1.22 3.71 11.58
C ARG A 139 -1.42 2.33 12.21
N ASP A 140 -1.57 1.29 11.41
CA ASP A 140 -1.69 -0.09 11.92
C ASP A 140 -0.33 -0.73 12.25
N HIS A 141 0.79 -0.09 11.90
CA HIS A 141 2.14 -0.56 12.30
C HIS A 141 2.41 -0.32 13.79
N TRP A 142 1.57 0.43 14.50
CA TRP A 142 1.76 0.79 15.92
C TRP A 142 1.96 -0.44 16.82
N TRP A 143 1.33 -1.59 16.52
CA TRP A 143 1.53 -2.82 17.31
C TRP A 143 2.70 -3.70 16.82
N GLU A 144 3.07 -3.58 15.54
CA GLU A 144 4.14 -4.37 14.92
C GLU A 144 5.52 -3.76 15.14
N THR A 145 5.65 -2.42 15.07
CA THR A 145 6.93 -1.74 15.29
C THR A 145 7.35 -1.79 16.76
N LEU A 146 6.41 -1.87 17.71
CA LEU A 146 6.67 -2.20 19.13
C LEU A 146 7.23 -3.62 19.32
N ARG A 147 6.98 -4.53 18.38
CA ARG A 147 7.60 -5.87 18.31
C ARG A 147 8.88 -5.87 17.46
N GLY A 148 9.40 -4.71 17.07
CA GLY A 148 10.58 -4.55 16.22
C GLY A 148 10.38 -5.02 14.78
N ARG A 149 9.13 -5.15 14.29
CA ARG A 149 8.86 -5.94 13.08
C ARG A 149 8.99 -5.25 11.74
N ARG A 150 8.80 -3.93 11.61
CA ARG A 150 9.14 -3.14 10.40
C ARG A 150 8.75 -1.67 10.60
N ASN A 151 9.59 -0.76 10.12
CA ASN A 151 9.17 0.56 9.67
C ASN A 151 8.98 0.43 8.15
N PRO A 152 7.84 0.85 7.56
CA PRO A 152 7.72 0.84 6.11
C PRO A 152 8.91 1.56 5.49
N ARG A 153 9.50 0.97 4.46
CA ARG A 153 10.70 1.47 3.77
C ARG A 153 10.40 2.70 2.91
N ILE A 154 9.65 3.67 3.46
CA ILE A 154 9.22 4.90 2.80
C ILE A 154 10.44 5.68 2.30
N LEU A 155 11.50 5.78 3.13
CA LEU A 155 12.72 6.47 2.73
C LEU A 155 13.42 5.80 1.54
N GLU A 156 13.49 4.46 1.50
CA GLU A 156 14.05 3.73 0.36
C GLU A 156 13.20 3.93 -0.90
N LEU A 157 11.87 3.93 -0.75
CA LEU A 157 10.95 4.23 -1.84
C LEU A 157 11.18 5.65 -2.38
N LEU A 158 11.24 6.66 -1.51
CA LEU A 158 11.48 8.05 -1.90
C LEU A 158 12.83 8.21 -2.59
N GLU A 159 13.87 7.55 -2.07
CA GLU A 159 15.21 7.56 -2.68
C GLU A 159 15.21 6.95 -4.09
N SER A 160 14.40 5.91 -4.32
CA SER A 160 14.25 5.26 -5.63
C SER A 160 13.55 6.15 -6.67
N ILE A 161 12.68 7.07 -6.23
CA ILE A 161 11.92 7.98 -7.10
C ILE A 161 12.40 9.43 -7.02
N ARG A 162 13.58 9.69 -6.45
CA ARG A 162 14.11 11.05 -6.22
C ARG A 162 14.19 11.97 -7.45
N HIS A 163 14.10 11.42 -8.65
CA HIS A 163 14.21 12.14 -9.92
C HIS A 163 12.86 12.66 -10.46
N VAL A 164 11.73 12.34 -9.81
CA VAL A 164 10.39 12.78 -10.27
C VAL A 164 10.26 14.30 -10.25
N LYS A 165 9.49 14.86 -11.18
CA LYS A 165 9.23 16.31 -11.28
C LYS A 165 8.07 16.77 -10.40
N SER A 166 7.16 15.85 -10.08
CA SER A 166 5.99 16.11 -9.25
C SER A 166 5.83 14.96 -8.27
N LEU A 167 5.88 15.27 -6.98
CA LEU A 167 5.68 14.32 -5.89
C LEU A 167 4.56 14.84 -4.99
N GLU A 168 3.55 14.00 -4.78
CA GLU A 168 2.48 14.23 -3.81
C GLU A 168 2.54 13.13 -2.75
N LEU A 169 2.53 13.52 -1.47
CA LEU A 169 2.57 12.61 -0.33
C LEU A 169 1.33 12.83 0.52
N SER A 170 0.70 11.74 0.97
CA SER A 170 -0.41 11.85 1.92
C SER A 170 0.09 12.26 3.30
N ARG A 171 -0.81 12.81 4.12
CA ARG A 171 -0.53 13.12 5.53
C ARG A 171 0.02 11.89 6.29
N SER A 172 -0.60 10.73 6.12
CA SER A 172 -0.16 9.50 6.78
C SER A 172 1.23 9.04 6.33
N THR A 173 1.60 9.29 5.07
CA THR A 173 2.95 9.02 4.58
C THR A 173 3.97 9.96 5.21
N LEU A 174 3.64 11.25 5.35
CA LEU A 174 4.50 12.22 6.03
C LEU A 174 4.68 11.88 7.51
N GLU A 175 3.60 11.50 8.20
CA GLU A 175 3.66 11.02 9.60
C GLU A 175 4.56 9.78 9.70
N GLY A 176 4.47 8.84 8.76
CA GLY A 176 5.33 7.66 8.69
C GLY A 176 6.81 7.96 8.47
N ILE A 177 7.17 9.06 7.79
CA ILE A 177 8.57 9.49 7.61
C ILE A 177 9.18 9.95 8.94
N HIS A 178 8.39 10.65 9.76
CA HIS A 178 8.83 11.19 11.04
C HIS A 178 8.72 10.18 12.19
N PHE A 179 8.17 9.01 11.92
CA PHE A 179 7.89 8.00 12.93
C PHE A 179 9.19 7.40 13.49
N ASP A 180 9.52 7.79 14.71
CA ASP A 180 10.51 7.13 15.55
C ASP A 180 9.78 6.22 16.56
N PRO A 181 9.77 4.89 16.33
CA PRO A 181 9.04 3.96 17.18
C PRO A 181 9.52 3.95 18.63
N TYR A 182 10.78 4.34 18.89
CA TYR A 182 11.33 4.38 20.24
C TYR A 182 10.92 5.63 21.00
N ARG A 183 10.77 6.77 20.31
CA ARG A 183 10.33 8.02 20.91
C ARG A 183 8.85 7.95 21.31
N GLU A 184 8.00 7.45 20.41
CA GLU A 184 6.56 7.36 20.69
C GLU A 184 6.22 6.31 21.75
N HIS A 185 6.92 5.18 21.81
CA HIS A 185 6.73 4.20 22.89
C HIS A 185 7.07 4.77 24.28
N LYS A 186 8.09 5.63 24.36
CA LYS A 186 8.48 6.31 25.60
C LYS A 186 7.40 7.30 26.05
N GLU A 187 6.84 8.06 25.10
CA GLU A 187 5.75 9.02 25.35
C GLU A 187 4.43 8.32 25.75
N MET A 188 4.10 7.18 25.13
CA MET A 188 2.94 6.38 25.52
C MET A 188 3.08 5.80 26.93
N LYS A 189 4.25 5.25 27.29
CA LYS A 189 4.51 4.77 28.65
C LYS A 189 4.37 5.88 29.69
N SER A 190 4.96 7.05 29.43
CA SER A 190 4.83 8.19 30.35
C SER A 190 3.40 8.68 30.49
N ASN A 191 2.61 8.66 29.41
CA ASN A 191 1.19 9.06 29.47
C ASN A 191 0.33 8.03 30.21
N THR A 192 0.64 6.75 30.07
CA THR A 192 -0.08 5.67 30.75
C THR A 192 0.23 5.68 32.26
N GLU A 193 1.50 5.87 32.62
CA GLU A 193 1.93 6.05 34.02
C GLU A 193 1.33 7.34 34.63
N ALA A 194 1.24 8.43 33.88
CA ALA A 194 0.60 9.67 34.33
C ALA A 194 -0.91 9.50 34.55
N ASP A 195 -1.60 8.77 33.69
CA ASP A 195 -3.03 8.45 33.84
C ASP A 195 -3.30 7.49 35.00
N GLU A 196 -2.42 6.52 35.26
CA GLU A 196 -2.49 5.64 36.43
C GLU A 196 -2.21 6.40 37.74
N LEU A 197 -1.25 7.32 37.73
CA LEU A 197 -0.97 8.22 38.86
C LEU A 197 -2.16 9.16 39.15
N ALA A 198 -2.79 9.70 38.10
CA ALA A 198 -3.99 10.53 38.24
C ALA A 198 -5.20 9.73 38.76
N LYS A 199 -5.32 8.44 38.39
CA LYS A 199 -6.39 7.54 38.87
C LYS A 199 -6.13 6.96 40.27
N SER A 200 -4.88 6.88 40.71
CA SER A 200 -4.51 6.35 42.03
C SER A 200 -4.67 7.36 43.17
N GLY A 201 -5.03 8.61 42.88
CA GLY A 201 -5.42 9.60 43.89
C GLY A 201 -4.29 10.05 44.83
N ILE A 202 -3.02 9.85 44.46
CA ILE A 202 -1.88 10.27 45.28
C ILE A 202 -1.69 11.78 45.12
N GLU A 203 -2.41 12.56 45.94
CA GLU A 203 -2.04 13.94 46.20
C GLU A 203 -0.60 13.98 46.73
N LYS A 204 0.27 14.74 46.07
CA LYS A 204 1.60 15.04 46.60
C LYS A 204 1.42 15.68 47.97
N ALA A 205 1.72 14.95 49.04
CA ALA A 205 1.74 15.48 50.39
C ALA A 205 2.62 16.74 50.41
N THR A 206 1.99 17.88 50.67
CA THR A 206 2.67 19.14 50.92
C THR A 206 3.59 18.98 52.14
N PRO A 207 4.81 19.55 52.13
CA PRO A 207 5.70 19.47 53.29
C PRO A 207 5.03 20.20 54.46
N TRP A 208 5.01 19.52 55.61
CA TRP A 208 4.38 20.00 56.83
C TRP A 208 4.88 21.39 57.22
N ASN A 209 3.94 22.31 57.43
CA ASN A 209 4.17 23.58 58.09
C ASN A 209 4.75 23.31 59.48
N THR A 210 5.97 23.80 59.71
CA THR A 210 6.49 24.06 61.05
C THR A 210 5.70 25.22 61.62
N ASN A 211 4.97 25.04 62.72
CA ASN A 211 4.65 26.12 63.65
C ASN A 211 4.34 25.58 65.06
N PHE A 212 5.12 26.12 65.99
CA PHE A 212 5.06 26.19 67.45
C PHE A 212 3.72 25.92 68.14
N GLU A 213 3.79 25.16 69.24
CA GLU A 213 3.55 25.65 70.61
C GLU A 213 4.37 24.82 71.62
#